data_AF-A0A7S2BST8-F1
#
_entry.id   AF-A0A7S2BST8-F1
#
_cell.length_a   1.000
_cell.length_b   1.000
_cell.length_c   1.000
_cell.angle_alpha   90.00
_cell.angle_beta   90.00
_cell.angle_gamma   90.00
#
_symmetry.space_group_name_H-M   'P 1'
#
loop_
_entity.id
_entity.type
_entity.pdbx_description
1 polymer ?
#
loop_
_entity_poly.entity_id
_entity_poly.type
_entity_poly.pdbx_seq_one_letter_code
_entity_poly.pdbx_strand_id
1 'polypeptide(L)'
;MILTPGDLIARCEECVRTWEPSKTTVDSHTDEYIKQNRISDPDDQRFVQQVMYGSMRFKKMLKIFLSSLYFKHGGETQRADYTLYMVFAYLALLRLHELGFPDFRTLVLSQEYFKMSVLLKFLFSEKNLNEWLRPEWLKLYEPQFVDEQLIDKLL
;
A
#
# COMPACT_ATOMS: atom_id res chain seq x y z
N MET A 1 -18.71 -1.35 -15.35
CA MET A 1 -17.81 -0.28 -15.82
C MET A 1 -16.49 -0.51 -15.11
N ILE A 2 -15.39 -0.56 -15.86
CA ILE A 2 -14.04 -0.72 -15.32
C ILE A 2 -13.60 0.63 -14.79
N LEU A 3 -13.00 0.66 -13.60
CA LEU A 3 -12.49 1.88 -12.98
C LEU A 3 -11.23 2.37 -13.70
N THR A 4 -11.03 3.68 -13.75
CA THR A 4 -9.72 4.20 -14.15
C THR A 4 -8.68 3.86 -13.07
N PRO A 5 -7.38 3.80 -13.40
CA PRO A 5 -6.33 3.55 -12.41
C PRO A 5 -6.40 4.48 -11.18
N GLY A 6 -6.74 5.76 -11.40
CA GLY A 6 -6.89 6.74 -10.34
C GLY A 6 -8.10 6.44 -9.45
N ASP A 7 -9.24 6.14 -10.07
CA ASP A 7 -10.47 5.79 -9.34
C ASP A 7 -10.29 4.48 -8.56
N LEU A 8 -9.61 3.48 -9.13
CA LEU A 8 -9.33 2.21 -8.47
C LEU A 8 -8.51 2.41 -7.18
N ILE A 9 -7.46 3.24 -7.24
CA ILE A 9 -6.69 3.60 -6.05
C ILE A 9 -7.53 4.38 -5.05
N ALA A 10 -8.36 5.32 -5.50
CA ALA A 10 -9.26 6.07 -4.62
C ALA A 10 -10.24 5.14 -3.87
N ARG A 11 -10.76 4.10 -4.54
CA ARG A 11 -11.60 3.07 -3.91
C ARG A 11 -10.84 2.24 -2.90
N CYS A 12 -9.60 1.85 -3.21
CA CYS A 12 -8.75 1.14 -2.25
C CYS A 12 -8.47 1.97 -1.00
N GLU A 13 -8.10 3.24 -1.19
CA GLU A 13 -7.81 4.17 -0.11
C GLU A 13 -9.03 4.37 0.79
N GLU A 14 -10.19 4.66 0.19
CA GLU A 14 -11.42 4.86 0.94
C GLU A 14 -11.87 3.60 1.67
N CYS A 15 -11.79 2.42 1.03
CA CYS A 15 -12.12 1.15 1.67
C CYS A 15 -11.24 0.91 2.92
N VAL A 16 -9.93 1.15 2.82
CA VAL A 16 -9.01 1.01 3.96
C VAL A 16 -9.29 2.04 5.05
N ARG A 17 -9.52 3.30 4.67
CA ARG A 17 -9.73 4.42 5.60
C ARG A 17 -11.03 4.31 6.38
N THR A 18 -12.09 3.77 5.78
CA THR A 18 -13.44 3.71 6.36
C THR A 18 -13.68 2.48 7.25
N TRP A 19 -12.76 1.51 7.27
CA TRP A 19 -12.92 0.32 8.08
C TRP A 19 -12.76 0.58 9.58
N GLU A 20 -13.76 0.17 10.35
CA GLU A 20 -13.75 0.24 11.81
C GLU A 20 -13.73 -1.17 12.44
N PRO A 21 -12.59 -1.59 13.04
CA PRO A 21 -12.44 -2.96 13.56
C PRO A 21 -13.38 -3.31 14.71
N SER A 22 -13.97 -2.31 15.38
CA SER A 22 -14.96 -2.51 16.44
C SER A 22 -16.36 -2.77 15.92
N LYS A 23 -16.64 -2.50 14.64
CA LYS A 23 -17.99 -2.60 14.05
C LYS A 23 -18.16 -3.83 13.17
N THR A 24 -17.14 -4.19 12.40
CA THR A 24 -17.27 -5.23 11.38
C THR A 24 -15.93 -5.92 11.12
N THR A 25 -16.00 -7.14 10.57
CA THR A 25 -14.81 -7.84 10.09
C THR A 25 -14.27 -7.17 8.83
N VAL A 26 -13.01 -7.46 8.49
CA VAL A 26 -12.40 -6.96 7.24
C VAL A 26 -13.20 -7.45 6.03
N ASP A 27 -13.62 -8.71 6.02
CA ASP A 27 -14.35 -9.31 4.89
C ASP A 27 -15.72 -8.66 4.71
N SER A 28 -16.52 -8.60 5.77
CA SER A 28 -17.86 -8.01 5.74
C SER A 28 -17.84 -6.54 5.32
N HIS A 29 -16.88 -5.76 5.84
CA HIS A 29 -16.67 -4.37 5.42
C HIS A 29 -16.39 -4.26 3.93
N THR A 30 -15.46 -5.07 3.44
CA THR A 30 -14.98 -4.99 2.06
C THR A 30 -16.09 -5.36 1.08
N ASP A 31 -16.84 -6.42 1.38
CA ASP A 31 -17.96 -6.86 0.56
C ASP A 31 -19.10 -5.83 0.55
N GLU A 32 -19.39 -5.23 1.69
CA GLU A 32 -20.39 -4.17 1.79
C GLU A 32 -19.93 -2.91 1.04
N TYR A 33 -18.67 -2.51 1.20
CA TYR A 33 -18.08 -1.36 0.52
C TYR A 33 -18.15 -1.51 -1.01
N ILE A 34 -17.80 -2.69 -1.53
CA ILE A 34 -17.89 -3.02 -2.97
C ILE A 34 -19.33 -2.87 -3.48
N LYS A 35 -20.31 -3.43 -2.75
CA LYS A 35 -21.74 -3.36 -3.10
C LYS A 35 -22.25 -1.92 -3.08
N GLN A 36 -21.96 -1.16 -2.02
CA GLN A 36 -22.42 0.21 -1.85
C GLN A 36 -21.83 1.15 -2.92
N ASN A 37 -20.57 0.94 -3.29
CA ASN A 37 -19.89 1.75 -4.31
C ASN A 37 -20.05 1.24 -5.74
N ARG A 38 -20.86 0.18 -5.94
CA ARG A 38 -21.22 -0.39 -7.26
C ARG A 38 -19.99 -0.76 -8.10
N ILE A 39 -18.92 -1.23 -7.47
CA ILE A 39 -17.72 -1.71 -8.16
C ILE A 39 -18.14 -2.99 -8.88
N SER A 40 -18.36 -2.91 -10.19
CA SER A 40 -19.06 -3.95 -10.94
C SER A 40 -18.10 -4.91 -11.65
N ASP A 41 -16.91 -4.45 -11.97
CA ASP A 41 -15.90 -5.26 -12.63
C ASP A 41 -15.27 -6.26 -11.64
N PRO A 42 -15.21 -7.57 -11.95
CA PRO A 42 -14.67 -8.58 -11.04
C PRO A 42 -13.20 -8.38 -10.67
N ASP A 43 -12.38 -7.86 -11.59
CA ASP A 43 -10.96 -7.64 -11.35
C ASP A 43 -10.75 -6.42 -10.44
N ASP A 44 -11.53 -5.35 -10.64
CA ASP A 44 -11.55 -4.19 -9.73
C ASP A 44 -11.99 -4.59 -8.31
N GLN A 45 -13.04 -5.43 -8.19
CA GLN A 45 -13.50 -5.95 -6.89
C GLN A 45 -12.39 -6.72 -6.19
N ARG A 46 -11.75 -7.64 -6.93
CA ARG A 46 -10.65 -8.46 -6.41
C ARG A 46 -9.45 -7.59 -6.02
N PHE A 47 -9.14 -6.56 -6.79
CA PHE A 47 -8.04 -5.65 -6.49
C PHE A 47 -8.30 -4.90 -5.18
N VAL A 48 -9.50 -4.34 -4.99
CA VAL A 48 -9.89 -3.68 -3.72
C VAL A 48 -9.81 -4.65 -2.54
N GLN A 49 -10.32 -5.89 -2.70
CA GLN A 49 -10.21 -6.93 -1.67
C GLN A 49 -8.76 -7.21 -1.30
N GLN A 50 -7.91 -7.45 -2.29
CA GLN A 50 -6.51 -7.76 -2.07
C GLN A 50 -5.76 -6.62 -1.37
N VAL A 51 -6.00 -5.37 -1.78
CA VAL A 51 -5.39 -4.20 -1.12
C VAL A 51 -5.87 -4.07 0.32
N MET A 52 -7.16 -4.22 0.58
CA MET A 52 -7.70 -4.15 1.93
C MET A 52 -7.12 -5.24 2.83
N TYR A 53 -7.18 -6.50 2.38
CA TYR A 53 -6.72 -7.65 3.16
C TYR A 53 -5.21 -7.60 3.39
N GLY A 54 -4.44 -7.24 2.36
CA GLY A 54 -3.00 -7.09 2.44
C GLY A 54 -2.58 -5.95 3.37
N SER A 55 -3.23 -4.79 3.26
CA SER A 55 -2.95 -3.64 4.14
C SER A 55 -3.22 -3.99 5.61
N MET A 56 -4.27 -4.76 5.90
CA MET A 56 -4.57 -5.18 7.27
C MET A 56 -3.65 -6.29 7.77
N ARG A 57 -3.35 -7.29 6.94
CA ARG A 57 -2.44 -8.40 7.27
C ARG A 57 -1.03 -7.89 7.61
N PHE A 58 -0.53 -6.94 6.84
CA PHE A 58 0.82 -6.39 6.99
C PHE A 58 0.85 -5.01 7.68
N LYS A 59 -0.23 -4.65 8.40
CA LYS A 59 -0.41 -3.32 8.99
C LYS A 59 0.75 -2.88 9.89
N LYS A 60 1.33 -3.79 10.69
CA LYS A 60 2.46 -3.47 11.58
C LYS A 60 3.72 -3.11 10.78
N MET A 61 4.02 -3.90 9.75
CA MET A 61 5.14 -3.67 8.81
C MET A 61 4.97 -2.34 8.07
N LEU A 62 3.78 -2.10 7.51
CA LEU A 62 3.46 -0.88 6.77
C LEU A 62 3.47 0.34 7.69
N LYS A 63 3.08 0.21 8.96
CA LYS A 63 3.20 1.29 9.94
C LYS A 63 4.65 1.70 10.18
N ILE A 64 5.58 0.75 10.29
CA ILE A 64 7.02 1.04 10.40
C ILE A 64 7.48 1.78 9.15
N PHE A 65 7.11 1.30 7.97
CA PHE A 65 7.44 1.96 6.70
C PHE A 65 6.98 3.43 6.69
N LEU A 66 5.70 3.66 7.00
CA LEU A 66 5.11 4.99 7.00
C LEU A 66 5.75 5.88 8.08
N SER A 67 5.94 5.37 9.29
CA SER A 67 6.62 6.14 10.35
C SER A 67 8.01 6.60 9.91
N SER A 68 8.78 5.75 9.24
CA SER A 68 10.08 6.12 8.69
C SER A 68 9.99 7.12 7.54
N LEU A 69 9.02 6.95 6.63
CA LEU A 69 8.75 7.90 5.55
C LEU A 69 8.43 9.30 6.10
N TYR A 70 7.47 9.41 7.02
CA TYR A 70 7.09 10.68 7.63
C TYR A 70 8.19 11.29 8.50
N PHE A 71 9.07 10.48 9.10
CA PHE A 71 10.23 10.97 9.82
C PHE A 71 11.27 11.58 8.88
N LYS A 72 11.57 10.92 7.75
CA LYS A 72 12.58 11.38 6.78
C LYS A 72 12.09 12.50 5.88
N HIS A 73 10.82 12.48 5.51
CA HIS A 73 10.21 13.37 4.52
C HIS A 73 9.01 14.14 5.11
N GLY A 74 9.04 14.46 6.41
CA GLY A 74 7.92 15.13 7.09
C GLY A 74 7.51 16.49 6.50
N GLY A 75 8.44 17.23 5.91
CA GLY A 75 8.16 18.49 5.20
C GLY A 75 7.60 18.31 3.79
N GLU A 76 7.69 17.10 3.23
CA GLU A 76 7.26 16.76 1.86
C GLU A 76 6.02 15.83 1.87
N THR A 77 5.52 15.47 3.05
CA THR A 77 4.39 14.54 3.23
C THR A 77 3.28 15.19 4.05
N GLN A 78 2.02 14.84 3.74
CA GLN A 78 0.86 15.29 4.51
C GLN A 78 0.19 14.12 5.21
N ARG A 79 -0.37 14.36 6.40
CA ARG A 79 -1.10 13.32 7.15
C ARG A 79 -2.33 12.80 6.40
N ALA A 80 -2.94 13.65 5.56
CA ALA A 80 -4.09 13.27 4.74
C ALA A 80 -3.74 12.13 3.77
N ASP A 81 -2.48 12.04 3.32
CA ASP A 81 -2.01 11.05 2.35
C ASP A 81 -1.58 9.72 3.00
N TYR A 82 -1.78 9.56 4.31
CA TYR A 82 -1.29 8.39 5.05
C TYR A 82 -1.82 7.07 4.45
N THR A 83 -3.10 7.03 4.11
CA THR A 83 -3.73 5.83 3.56
C THR A 83 -3.28 5.58 2.12
N LEU A 84 -3.14 6.64 1.32
CA LEU A 84 -2.56 6.56 -0.03
C LEU A 84 -1.16 5.93 0.00
N TYR A 85 -0.28 6.42 0.88
CA TYR A 85 1.06 5.85 1.04
C TYR A 85 1.03 4.42 1.58
N MET A 86 0.08 4.07 2.46
CA MET A 86 -0.10 2.69 2.92
C MET A 86 -0.43 1.75 1.75
N VAL A 87 -1.37 2.16 0.88
CA VAL A 87 -1.80 1.39 -0.30
C VAL A 87 -0.62 1.18 -1.24
N PHE A 88 0.10 2.24 -1.62
CA PHE A 88 1.23 2.10 -2.54
C PHE A 88 2.41 1.35 -1.92
N ALA A 89 2.69 1.52 -0.62
CA ALA A 89 3.72 0.74 0.06
C ALA A 89 3.39 -0.75 0.05
N TYR A 90 2.12 -1.13 0.29
CA TYR A 90 1.67 -2.51 0.16
C TYR A 90 1.86 -3.03 -1.28
N LEU A 91 1.40 -2.27 -2.27
CA LEU A 91 1.51 -2.66 -3.67
C LEU A 91 2.97 -2.88 -4.08
N ALA A 92 3.85 -1.93 -3.73
CA ALA A 92 5.25 -2.02 -4.08
C ALA A 92 5.99 -3.16 -3.34
N LEU A 93 5.87 -3.22 -2.01
CA LEU A 93 6.64 -4.16 -1.20
C LEU A 93 6.18 -5.60 -1.39
N LEU A 94 4.89 -5.84 -1.63
CA LEU A 94 4.33 -7.20 -1.60
C LEU A 94 3.71 -7.67 -2.90
N ARG A 95 3.31 -6.76 -3.79
CA ARG A 95 2.57 -7.12 -5.01
C ARG A 95 3.26 -6.74 -6.30
N LEU A 96 4.37 -6.00 -6.26
CA LEU A 96 5.02 -5.47 -7.46
C LEU A 96 5.38 -6.57 -8.47
N HIS A 97 5.90 -7.71 -7.99
CA HIS A 97 6.27 -8.82 -8.87
C HIS A 97 5.05 -9.53 -9.49
N GLU A 98 3.92 -9.61 -8.77
CA GLU A 98 2.69 -10.21 -9.28
C GLU A 98 1.91 -9.27 -10.21
N LEU A 99 1.88 -7.98 -9.87
CA LEU A 99 1.24 -6.93 -10.64
C LEU A 99 2.03 -6.59 -11.91
N GLY A 100 3.36 -6.67 -11.83
CA GLY A 100 4.26 -6.22 -12.88
C GLY A 100 4.50 -4.71 -12.84
N PHE A 101 5.71 -4.31 -13.25
CA PHE A 101 6.11 -2.91 -13.28
C PHE A 101 5.23 -2.03 -14.21
N PRO A 102 4.77 -2.48 -15.40
CA PRO A 102 3.93 -1.65 -16.27
C PRO A 102 2.61 -1.22 -15.60
N ASP A 103 1.95 -2.13 -14.91
CA ASP A 103 0.67 -1.86 -14.24
C ASP A 103 0.88 -1.02 -12.98
N PHE A 104 1.92 -1.34 -12.20
CA PHE A 104 2.32 -0.49 -11.06
C PHE A 104 2.62 0.95 -11.50
N ARG A 105 3.38 1.13 -12.59
CA ARG A 105 3.68 2.44 -13.16
C ARG A 105 2.40 3.17 -13.58
N THR A 106 1.44 2.48 -14.17
CA THR A 106 0.15 3.06 -14.56
C THR A 106 -0.62 3.57 -13.34
N LEU A 107 -0.64 2.80 -12.24
CA LEU A 107 -1.24 3.24 -10.97
C LEU A 107 -0.52 4.47 -10.40
N VAL A 108 0.81 4.46 -10.36
CA VAL A 108 1.62 5.59 -9.88
C VAL A 108 1.34 6.85 -10.69
N LEU A 109 1.32 6.76 -12.02
CA LEU A 109 1.10 7.92 -12.89
C LEU A 109 -0.32 8.49 -12.85
N SER A 110 -1.27 7.74 -12.30
CA SER A 110 -2.63 8.23 -12.08
C SER A 110 -2.75 9.13 -10.84
N GLN A 111 -1.68 9.24 -10.04
CA GLN A 111 -1.64 10.01 -8.80
C GLN A 111 -0.88 11.32 -8.94
N GLU A 112 -0.98 12.17 -7.93
CA GLU A 112 -0.25 13.44 -7.88
C GLU A 112 1.27 13.20 -7.86
N TYR A 113 1.97 13.89 -8.76
CA TYR A 113 3.38 13.65 -9.07
C TYR A 113 4.29 13.85 -7.85
N PHE A 114 4.09 14.92 -7.09
CA PHE A 114 4.94 15.24 -5.94
C PHE A 114 4.83 14.16 -4.85
N LYS A 115 3.62 13.74 -4.49
CA LYS A 115 3.38 12.64 -3.53
C LYS A 115 4.09 11.36 -3.96
N MET A 116 3.94 10.96 -5.21
CA MET A 116 4.57 9.73 -5.70
C MET A 116 6.09 9.85 -5.78
N SER A 117 6.62 11.00 -6.19
CA SER A 117 8.07 11.24 -6.21
C SER A 117 8.70 11.05 -4.83
N VAL A 118 8.09 11.62 -3.79
CA VAL A 118 8.55 11.48 -2.40
C VAL A 118 8.50 10.01 -1.95
N LEU A 119 7.40 9.33 -2.21
CA LEU A 119 7.24 7.91 -1.87
C LEU A 119 8.29 7.04 -2.56
N LEU A 120 8.41 7.14 -3.89
CA LEU A 120 9.29 6.27 -4.69
C LEU A 120 10.76 6.50 -4.33
N LYS A 121 11.17 7.75 -4.08
CA LYS A 121 12.51 8.09 -3.61
C LYS A 121 12.84 7.41 -2.29
N PHE A 122 11.88 7.33 -1.38
CA PHE A 122 12.07 6.66 -0.09
C PHE A 122 12.06 5.13 -0.24
N LEU A 123 11.06 4.61 -0.96
CA LEU A 123 10.76 3.20 -1.16
C LEU A 123 11.93 2.46 -1.84
N PHE A 124 12.47 3.00 -2.93
CA PHE A 124 13.55 2.38 -3.71
C PHE A 124 14.96 2.77 -3.24
N SER A 125 15.09 3.36 -2.05
CA SER A 125 16.40 3.66 -1.49
C SER A 125 16.93 2.45 -0.72
N GLU A 126 17.96 1.80 -1.28
CA GLU A 126 18.67 0.70 -0.63
C GLU A 126 19.12 1.06 0.80
N LYS A 127 19.57 2.30 1.00
CA LYS A 127 19.93 2.83 2.32
C LYS A 127 18.73 2.84 3.28
N ASN A 128 17.59 3.35 2.86
CA ASN A 128 16.39 3.36 3.70
C ASN A 128 15.92 1.94 4.02
N LEU A 129 15.94 1.05 3.03
CA LEU A 129 15.55 -0.35 3.22
C LEU A 129 16.48 -1.06 4.22
N ASN A 130 17.79 -1.05 3.97
CA ASN A 130 18.75 -1.84 4.74
C ASN A 130 19.08 -1.25 6.12
N GLU A 131 19.19 0.08 6.23
CA GLU A 131 19.60 0.71 7.50
C GLU A 131 18.42 1.09 8.40
N TRP A 132 17.27 1.46 7.82
CA TRP A 132 16.14 2.02 8.59
C TRP A 132 14.98 1.05 8.75
N LEU A 133 14.61 0.33 7.68
CA LEU A 133 13.43 -0.52 7.69
C LEU A 133 13.75 -1.95 8.13
N ARG A 134 14.81 -2.53 7.59
CA ARG A 134 15.23 -3.91 7.88
C ARG A 134 15.38 -4.19 9.38
N PRO A 135 16.09 -3.39 10.19
CA PRO A 135 16.24 -3.69 11.62
C PRO A 135 14.91 -3.69 12.38
N GLU A 136 13.95 -2.87 11.95
CA GLU A 136 12.63 -2.79 12.56
C GLU A 136 11.71 -3.92 12.09
N TRP A 137 11.79 -4.31 10.81
CA TRP A 137 11.04 -5.44 10.26
C TRP A 137 11.51 -6.78 10.81
N LEU A 138 12.80 -6.94 11.11
CA LEU A 138 13.35 -8.13 11.78
C LEU A 138 12.84 -8.33 13.20
N LYS A 139 12.23 -7.32 13.82
CA LYS A 139 11.51 -7.47 15.10
C LYS A 139 10.13 -8.10 14.93
N LEU A 140 9.61 -8.14 13.71
CA LEU A 140 8.27 -8.63 13.38
C LEU A 140 8.28 -9.95 12.61
N TYR A 141 9.29 -10.16 11.76
CA TYR A 141 9.38 -11.31 10.86
C TYR A 141 10.79 -11.92 10.89
N GLU A 142 10.88 -13.17 10.43
CA GLU A 142 12.15 -13.86 10.27
C GLU A 142 13.03 -13.22 9.18
N PRO A 143 14.38 -13.35 9.28
CA PRO A 143 15.30 -12.75 8.32
C PRO A 143 15.01 -13.10 6.87
N GLN A 144 14.70 -14.37 6.59
CA GLN A 144 14.42 -14.82 5.23
C GLN A 144 13.24 -14.07 4.60
N PHE A 145 12.16 -13.87 5.35
CA PHE A 145 11.02 -13.12 4.84
C PHE A 145 11.37 -11.65 4.59
N VAL A 146 12.10 -11.01 5.50
CA VAL A 146 12.48 -9.59 5.35
C VAL A 146 13.39 -9.40 4.15
N ASP A 147 14.43 -10.22 4.03
CA ASP A 147 15.44 -10.06 3.00
C ASP A 147 14.89 -10.46 1.63
N GLU A 148 14.39 -11.69 1.50
CA GLU A 148 13.99 -12.24 0.20
C GLU A 148 12.62 -11.73 -0.27
N GLN A 149 11.68 -11.41 0.62
CA GLN A 149 10.31 -11.06 0.22
C GLN A 149 10.04 -9.56 0.22
N LEU A 150 10.75 -8.76 1.02
CA LEU A 150 10.50 -7.31 1.12
C LEU A 150 11.58 -6.47 0.43
N ILE A 151 12.85 -6.86 0.55
CA ILE A 151 13.99 -6.05 0.08
C ILE A 151 14.43 -6.52 -1.31
N ASP A 152 14.82 -7.78 -1.45
CA ASP A 152 15.38 -8.32 -2.70
C ASP A 152 14.38 -8.32 -3.86
N LYS A 153 13.07 -8.44 -3.57
CA LYS A 153 12.02 -8.36 -4.61
C LYS A 153 11.72 -6.94 -5.06
N LEU A 154 12.15 -5.94 -4.29
CA LEU A 154 11.91 -4.54 -4.58
C LEU A 154 13.10 -3.89 -5.31
N LEU A 155 14.33 -4.31 -4.98
CA LEU A 155 15.59 -3.85 -5.59
C LEU A 155 15.95 -4.63 -6.86
#